data_AF-A0A1V4UZ99-F1
#
_entry.id   AF-A0A1V4UZ99-F1
#
_cell.length_a   1.000
_cell.length_b   1.000
_cell.length_c   1.000
_cell.angle_alpha   90.00
_cell.angle_beta   90.00
_cell.angle_gamma   90.00
#
_symmetry.space_group_name_H-M   'P 1'
#
loop_
_entity.id
_entity.type
_entity.pdbx_description
1 polymer ?
#
loop_
_entity_poly.entity_id
_entity_poly.type
_entity_poly.pdbx_seq_one_letter_code
_entity_poly.pdbx_strand_id
1 'polypeptide(L)'
;MRRFLESVDADQLSMTEFALNSIGLITTRLRKQDVFEAFVSDILENSAVRRICLSAFDLRRALSIMNRYHLDFDDAYQYVAAERNGLMLVSFDADFDKTDIKRKVPADLLDSGLI
;
A
#
# COMPACT_ATOMS: atom_id res chain seq x y z
N MET A 1 7.36 -1.94 -11.70
CA MET A 1 5.94 -1.83 -11.27
C MET A 1 5.02 -2.63 -12.18
N ARG A 2 4.84 -2.26 -13.47
CA ARG A 2 3.96 -3.00 -14.40
C ARG A 2 4.21 -4.52 -14.41
N ARG A 3 5.46 -4.94 -14.66
CA ARG A 3 5.85 -6.36 -14.67
C ARG A 3 5.56 -7.11 -13.37
N PHE A 4 5.60 -6.41 -12.23
CA PHE A 4 5.31 -7.00 -10.92
C PHE A 4 3.80 -7.20 -10.74
N LEU A 5 2.99 -6.20 -11.11
CA LEU A 5 1.54 -6.33 -11.05
C LEU A 5 1.01 -7.37 -12.05
N GLU A 6 1.69 -7.57 -13.17
CA GLU A 6 1.37 -8.62 -14.15
C GLU A 6 1.84 -10.02 -13.72
N SER A 7 2.74 -10.12 -12.72
CA SER A 7 3.28 -11.40 -12.25
C SER A 7 2.65 -11.92 -10.96
N VAL A 8 1.88 -11.09 -10.25
CA VAL A 8 1.26 -11.44 -8.96
C VAL A 8 -0.26 -11.52 -9.14
N ASP A 9 -0.87 -12.58 -8.62
CA ASP A 9 -2.32 -12.71 -8.62
C ASP A 9 -2.97 -11.61 -7.76
N ALA A 10 -4.08 -11.05 -8.26
CA ALA A 10 -4.73 -9.91 -7.63
C ALA A 10 -5.21 -10.19 -6.20
N ASP A 11 -5.56 -11.44 -5.87
CA ASP A 11 -6.00 -11.87 -4.53
C ASP A 11 -4.86 -11.93 -3.51
N GLN A 12 -3.61 -11.94 -3.97
CA GLN A 12 -2.41 -11.82 -3.13
C GLN A 12 -2.04 -10.37 -2.83
N LEU A 13 -2.66 -9.42 -3.54
CA LEU A 13 -2.40 -8.00 -3.35
C LEU A 13 -3.39 -7.38 -2.38
N SER A 14 -2.88 -6.45 -1.57
CA SER A 14 -3.67 -5.63 -0.68
C SER A 14 -3.35 -4.16 -0.89
N MET A 15 -4.35 -3.30 -0.77
CA MET A 15 -4.22 -1.85 -0.86
C MET A 15 -4.97 -1.19 0.28
N THR A 16 -4.38 -0.16 0.88
CA THR A 16 -5.09 0.61 1.90
C THR A 16 -6.06 1.61 1.28
N GLU A 17 -7.16 1.88 1.99
CA GLU A 17 -8.08 2.96 1.62
C GLU A 17 -7.37 4.32 1.58
N PHE A 18 -6.37 4.52 2.45
CA PHE A 18 -5.54 5.72 2.42
C PHE A 18 -4.80 5.87 1.08
N ALA A 19 -4.13 4.81 0.59
CA ALA A 19 -3.45 4.87 -0.70
C ALA A 19 -4.42 5.13 -1.85
N LEU A 20 -5.59 4.48 -1.85
CA LEU A 20 -6.65 4.71 -2.82
C LEU A 20 -7.10 6.18 -2.84
N ASN A 21 -7.37 6.77 -1.66
CA ASN A 21 -7.80 8.16 -1.53
C ASN A 21 -6.69 9.13 -1.97
N SER A 22 -5.43 8.84 -1.63
CA SER A 22 -4.28 9.64 -2.08
C SER A 22 -4.14 9.63 -3.60
N ILE A 23 -4.32 8.48 -4.25
CA ILE A 23 -4.34 8.38 -5.71
C ILE A 23 -5.48 9.23 -6.28
N GLY A 24 -6.68 9.14 -5.74
CA GLY A 24 -7.84 9.95 -6.16
C GLY A 24 -7.60 11.45 -6.02
N LEU A 25 -7.01 11.89 -4.91
CA LEU A 25 -6.65 13.30 -4.71
C LEU A 25 -5.61 13.78 -5.71
N ILE A 26 -4.59 12.96 -6.03
CA ILE A 26 -3.53 13.32 -6.97
C ILE A 26 -4.09 13.40 -8.40
N THR A 27 -4.80 12.37 -8.86
CA THR A 27 -5.32 12.28 -10.23
C THR A 27 -6.32 13.41 -10.52
N THR A 28 -7.22 13.71 -9.56
CA THR A 28 -8.19 14.80 -9.72
C THR A 28 -7.52 16.18 -9.72
N ARG A 29 -6.52 16.42 -8.86
CA ARG A 29 -5.71 17.66 -8.91
C ARG A 29 -4.97 17.84 -10.24
N LEU A 30 -4.56 16.73 -10.86
CA LEU A 30 -3.94 16.70 -12.19
C LEU A 30 -4.95 16.74 -13.36
N ARG A 31 -6.26 16.88 -13.08
CA ARG A 31 -7.36 16.84 -14.06
C ARG A 31 -7.41 15.54 -14.89
N LYS A 32 -7.05 14.42 -14.25
CA LYS A 32 -7.07 13.06 -14.81
C LYS A 32 -8.14 12.21 -14.14
N GLN A 33 -9.39 12.68 -14.16
CA GLN A 33 -10.49 11.96 -13.50
C GLN A 33 -10.78 10.60 -14.15
N ASP A 34 -10.65 10.54 -15.47
CA ASP A 34 -10.73 9.33 -16.30
C ASP A 34 -9.75 8.25 -15.84
N VAL A 35 -8.53 8.65 -15.48
CA VAL A 35 -7.51 7.72 -14.95
C VAL A 35 -7.92 7.15 -13.59
N PHE A 36 -8.54 7.97 -12.73
CA PHE A 36 -9.03 7.48 -11.44
C PHE A 36 -10.22 6.54 -11.58
N GLU A 37 -11.14 6.85 -12.49
CA GLU A 37 -12.29 6.01 -12.81
C GLU A 37 -11.83 4.63 -13.31
N ALA A 38 -10.90 4.59 -14.28
CA ALA A 38 -10.30 3.36 -14.75
C ALA A 38 -9.61 2.59 -13.62
N PHE A 39 -8.83 3.28 -12.78
CA PHE A 39 -8.13 2.66 -11.65
C PHE A 39 -9.08 2.03 -10.62
N VAL A 40 -10.20 2.69 -10.31
CA VAL A 40 -11.21 2.15 -9.39
C VAL A 40 -11.87 0.91 -9.99
N SER A 41 -12.25 0.95 -11.26
CA SER A 41 -12.86 -0.21 -11.91
C SER A 41 -11.89 -1.39 -11.94
N ASP A 42 -10.62 -1.15 -12.30
CA ASP A 42 -9.60 -2.19 -12.35
C ASP A 42 -9.31 -2.80 -10.97
N ILE A 43 -9.16 -1.97 -9.93
CA ILE A 43 -8.72 -2.45 -8.60
C ILE A 43 -9.88 -2.90 -7.71
N LEU A 44 -11.01 -2.20 -7.68
CA LEU A 44 -12.08 -2.49 -6.72
C LEU A 44 -13.22 -3.33 -7.29
N GLU A 45 -13.53 -3.19 -8.57
CA GLU A 45 -14.69 -3.85 -9.18
C GLU A 45 -14.28 -5.15 -9.90
N ASN A 46 -13.16 -5.10 -10.62
CA ASN A 46 -12.74 -6.18 -11.52
C ASN A 46 -11.55 -6.99 -11.00
N SER A 47 -11.05 -6.70 -9.79
CA SER A 47 -9.95 -7.46 -9.20
C SER A 47 -10.27 -7.96 -7.79
N ALA A 48 -9.55 -9.00 -7.39
CA ALA A 48 -9.61 -9.55 -6.04
C ALA A 48 -8.69 -8.81 -5.04
N VAL A 49 -8.17 -7.62 -5.39
CA VAL A 49 -7.29 -6.85 -4.51
C VAL A 49 -8.01 -6.51 -3.21
N ARG A 50 -7.44 -6.95 -2.09
CA ARG A 50 -8.04 -6.73 -0.79
C ARG A 50 -7.87 -5.28 -0.35
N ARG A 51 -8.98 -4.59 -0.07
CA ARG A 51 -8.95 -3.26 0.54
C ARG A 51 -8.78 -3.35 2.06
N ILE A 52 -7.84 -2.58 2.61
CA ILE A 52 -7.59 -2.48 4.05
C ILE A 52 -7.96 -1.08 4.55
N CYS A 53 -8.80 -1.02 5.58
CA CYS A 53 -9.14 0.22 6.28
C CYS A 53 -8.80 0.05 7.77
N LEU A 54 -8.03 0.98 8.31
CA LEU A 54 -7.64 0.98 9.72
C LEU A 54 -8.81 1.39 10.62
N SER A 55 -9.00 0.66 11.72
CA SER A 55 -9.97 1.05 12.74
C SER A 55 -9.49 2.26 13.56
N ALA A 56 -10.37 2.87 14.35
CA ALA A 56 -9.98 3.94 15.28
C ALA A 56 -8.92 3.51 16.31
N PHE A 57 -8.85 2.22 16.64
CA PHE A 57 -7.75 1.69 17.47
C PHE A 57 -6.44 1.70 16.69
N ASP A 58 -6.46 1.24 15.44
CA ASP A 58 -5.27 1.17 14.60
C ASP A 58 -4.76 2.58 14.22
N LEU A 59 -5.64 3.56 14.07
CA LEU A 59 -5.24 4.96 13.86
C LEU A 59 -4.45 5.53 15.06
N ARG A 60 -4.85 5.19 16.30
CA ARG A 60 -4.07 5.56 17.50
C ARG A 60 -2.73 4.82 17.53
N ARG A 61 -2.71 3.57 17.07
CA ARG A 61 -1.48 2.79 16.91
C ARG A 61 -0.54 3.43 15.88
N ALA A 62 -1.06 3.98 14.78
CA ALA A 62 -0.26 4.70 13.78
C ALA A 62 0.50 5.86 14.42
N LEU A 63 -0.13 6.67 15.28
CA LEU A 63 0.57 7.74 16.01
C LEU A 63 1.72 7.21 16.89
N SER A 64 1.55 6.04 17.49
CA SER A 64 2.61 5.40 18.29
C SER A 64 3.76 4.91 17.40
N ILE A 65 3.45 4.40 16.21
CA ILE A 65 4.42 3.96 15.21
C ILE A 65 5.20 5.14 14.62
N MET A 66 4.52 6.26 14.33
CA MET A 66 5.18 7.51 13.91
C MET A 66 6.28 7.89 14.89
N ASN A 67 5.97 7.92 16.19
CA ASN A 67 6.95 8.29 17.21
C ASN A 67 8.07 7.26 17.37
N ARG A 68 7.75 5.96 17.26
CA ARG A 68 8.75 4.89 17.43
C ARG A 68 9.77 4.88 16.30
N TYR A 69 9.31 5.05 15.06
CA TYR A 69 10.15 4.91 13.87
C TYR A 69 10.44 6.23 13.16
N HIS A 70 9.93 7.35 13.65
CA HIS A 70 10.04 8.67 13.00
C HIS A 70 9.48 8.65 11.58
N LEU A 71 8.32 8.01 11.40
CA LEU A 71 7.56 8.00 10.14
C LEU A 71 6.56 9.16 10.14
N ASP A 72 6.21 9.65 8.96
CA ASP A 72 5.01 10.47 8.80
C ASP A 72 3.74 9.61 8.96
N PHE A 73 2.58 10.28 8.88
CA PHE A 73 1.32 9.61 9.18
C PHE A 73 0.94 8.59 8.11
N ASP A 74 1.18 8.89 6.84
CA ASP A 74 0.90 8.02 5.72
C ASP A 74 1.74 6.76 5.76
N ASP A 75 3.05 6.86 6.02
CA ASP A 75 3.89 5.69 6.19
C ASP A 75 3.52 4.88 7.43
N ALA A 76 3.23 5.53 8.55
CA ALA A 76 2.78 4.84 9.74
C ALA A 76 1.43 4.11 9.53
N TYR A 77 0.53 4.67 8.72
CA TYR A 77 -0.72 4.01 8.32
C TYR A 77 -0.42 2.73 7.52
N GLN A 78 0.46 2.81 6.51
CA GLN A 78 0.83 1.63 5.70
C GLN A 78 1.52 0.56 6.56
N TYR A 79 2.44 0.98 7.44
CA TYR A 79 3.12 0.07 8.36
C TYR A 79 2.10 -0.68 9.25
N VAL A 80 1.17 0.03 9.88
CA VAL A 80 0.17 -0.60 10.76
C VAL A 80 -0.75 -1.53 9.98
N ALA A 81 -1.14 -1.15 8.76
CA ALA A 81 -1.92 -2.01 7.89
C ALA A 81 -1.20 -3.32 7.56
N ALA A 82 0.10 -3.27 7.26
CA ALA A 82 0.93 -4.44 7.02
C ALA A 82 1.08 -5.29 8.29
N GLU A 83 1.47 -4.68 9.41
CA GLU A 83 1.67 -5.33 10.72
C GLU A 83 0.43 -6.12 11.14
N ARG A 84 -0.75 -5.49 11.09
CA ARG A 84 -2.01 -6.08 11.59
C ARG A 84 -2.54 -7.23 10.73
N ASN A 85 -2.13 -7.28 9.47
CA ASN A 85 -2.58 -8.30 8.52
C ASN A 85 -1.48 -9.33 8.21
N GLY A 86 -0.30 -9.23 8.83
CA GLY A 86 0.83 -10.13 8.57
C GLY A 86 1.33 -10.04 7.12
N LEU A 87 1.24 -8.86 6.50
CA LEU A 87 1.56 -8.67 5.08
C LEU A 87 2.99 -8.22 4.88
N MET A 88 3.55 -8.58 3.73
CA MET A 88 4.78 -7.99 3.23
C MET A 88 4.51 -6.56 2.74
N LEU A 89 5.34 -5.63 3.19
CA LEU A 89 5.27 -4.25 2.71
C LEU A 89 6.08 -4.11 1.42
N VAL A 90 5.42 -3.84 0.30
CA VAL A 90 6.08 -3.57 -0.98
C VAL A 90 6.08 -2.07 -1.25
N SER A 91 7.24 -1.43 -1.16
CA SER A 91 7.36 0.03 -1.29
C SER A 91 8.72 0.45 -1.83
N PHE A 92 8.72 1.54 -2.61
CA PHE A 92 9.95 2.23 -2.99
C PHE A 92 10.48 3.18 -1.91
N ASP A 93 9.66 3.51 -0.92
CA ASP A 93 10.03 4.42 0.14
C ASP A 93 11.03 3.77 1.12
N ALA A 94 12.24 4.33 1.18
CA ALA A 94 13.30 3.83 2.04
C ALA A 94 13.06 4.11 3.52
N ASP A 95 12.11 4.96 3.87
CA ASP A 95 11.80 5.25 5.28
C ASP A 95 11.38 4.00 6.05
N PHE A 96 10.77 3.01 5.40
CA PHE A 96 10.45 1.73 6.05
C PHE A 96 11.69 0.90 6.45
N ASP A 97 12.86 1.19 5.89
CA ASP A 97 14.11 0.47 6.20
C ASP A 97 14.54 0.67 7.66
N LYS A 98 14.03 1.70 8.36
CA LYS A 98 14.26 1.93 9.80
C LYS A 98 13.31 1.15 10.72
N THR A 99 12.32 0.44 10.17
CA THR A 99 11.33 -0.33 10.94
C THR A 99 11.74 -1.81 11.07
N ASP A 100 11.05 -2.57 11.91
CA ASP A 100 11.17 -4.04 12.02
C ASP A 100 10.51 -4.79 10.85
N ILE A 101 9.46 -4.22 10.25
CA ILE A 101 8.89 -4.73 8.99
C ILE A 101 9.69 -4.14 7.82
N LYS A 102 10.70 -4.87 7.35
CA LYS A 102 11.47 -4.46 6.17
C LYS A 102 10.59 -4.48 4.92
N ARG A 103 10.65 -3.40 4.15
CA ARG A 103 10.03 -3.36 2.83
C ARG A 103 10.74 -4.29 1.86
N LYS A 104 10.04 -4.65 0.79
CA LYS A 104 10.62 -5.11 -0.47
C LYS A 104 10.34 -4.09 -1.55
N VAL A 105 11.25 -3.96 -2.51
CA VAL A 105 10.91 -3.30 -3.77
C VAL A 105 10.32 -4.32 -4.74
N PRO A 106 9.44 -3.93 -5.67
CA PRO A 106 8.87 -4.84 -6.66
C PRO A 106 9.91 -5.67 -7.43
N ALA A 107 11.13 -5.15 -7.64
CA ALA A 107 12.20 -5.89 -8.31
C ALA A 107 12.68 -7.10 -7.50
N ASP A 108 12.73 -7.00 -6.17
CA ASP A 108 13.16 -8.09 -5.29
C ASP A 108 12.26 -9.33 -5.44
N LEU A 109 10.99 -9.12 -5.78
CA LEU A 109 9.96 -10.15 -5.89
C LEU A 109 9.91 -10.80 -7.27
N LEU A 110 10.48 -10.14 -8.29
CA LEU A 110 10.60 -10.71 -9.64
C LEU A 110 11.78 -11.70 -9.75
N ASP A 111 12.84 -11.48 -8.97
CA ASP A 111 14.08 -12.28 -9.04
C ASP A 111 14.08 -13.48 -8.10
N SER A 112 13.17 -13.53 -7.13
CA SER A 112 13.20 -14.53 -6.05
C SER A 112 12.35 -15.78 -6.28
N GLY A 113 11.63 -15.89 -7.40
CA GLY A 113 10.80 -17.06 -7.73
C GLY A 113 9.76 -17.42 -6.65
N LEU A 114 9.42 -16.44 -5.80
CA LEU A 114 8.52 -16.55 -4.64
C LEU A 114 7.08 -16.17 -5.01
N ILE A 115 6.79 -16.15 -6.31
CA ILE A 115 5.47 -16.00 -6.90
C ILE A 115 5.26 -17.20 -7.81
#